data_AF-A0A4R2ZMS2-F1
#
_entry.id   AF-A0A4R2ZMS2-F1
#
_cell.length_a   1.000
_cell.length_b   1.000
_cell.length_c   1.000
_cell.angle_alpha   90.00
_cell.angle_beta   90.00
_cell.angle_gamma   90.00
#
_symmetry.space_group_name_H-M   'P 1'
#
loop_
_entity.id
_entity.type
_entity.pdbx_description
1 polymer ?
#
loop_
_entity_poly.entity_id
_entity_poly.type
_entity_poly.pdbx_seq_one_letter_code
_entity_poly.pdbx_strand_id
1 'polypeptide(L)'
;MSTLKTLPRIMKSEVFQRFFQLASYAKLTKEERTMYDISLKRKWDAEAVRMYQEGLEEQLGGLEKQLEEAKKAVVSAEARGEHKKAMETALKLTKIGLSVKQIAEATGLSIKEIEKLK
;
A
#
# COMPACT_ATOMS: atom_id res chain seq x y z
N MET A 1 -45.64 -31.36 37.25
CA MET A 1 -44.28 -31.09 36.72
C MET A 1 -44.28 -29.67 36.16
N SER A 2 -43.47 -28.78 36.73
CA SER A 2 -43.43 -27.36 36.33
C SER A 2 -42.61 -27.21 35.04
N THR A 3 -43.25 -26.78 33.95
CA THR A 3 -42.58 -26.46 32.69
C THR A 3 -42.20 -24.98 32.64
N LEU A 4 -40.97 -24.68 32.21
CA LEU A 4 -40.52 -23.31 31.98
C LEU A 4 -41.24 -22.73 30.77
N LYS A 5 -42.10 -21.72 30.98
CA LYS A 5 -42.84 -21.02 29.91
C LYS A 5 -41.97 -20.09 29.08
N THR A 6 -40.83 -19.65 29.60
CA THR A 6 -39.90 -18.72 28.95
C THR A 6 -38.45 -19.11 29.21
N LEU A 7 -37.59 -18.86 28.23
CA LEU A 7 -36.17 -19.18 28.33
C LEU A 7 -35.49 -18.23 29.34
N PRO A 8 -34.87 -18.74 30.42
CA PRO A 8 -34.18 -17.92 31.41
C PRO A 8 -33.05 -17.09 30.77
N ARG A 9 -32.89 -15.85 31.23
CA ARG A 9 -31.90 -14.90 30.68
C ARG A 9 -30.46 -15.41 30.77
N ILE A 10 -30.16 -16.24 31.77
CA ILE A 10 -28.83 -16.87 31.97
C ILE A 10 -28.43 -17.81 30.82
N MET A 11 -29.38 -18.42 30.10
CA MET A 11 -29.09 -19.29 28.96
C MET A 11 -28.57 -18.52 27.74
N LYS A 12 -28.70 -17.19 27.73
CA LYS A 12 -28.11 -16.33 26.71
C LYS A 12 -26.65 -15.96 26.99
N SER A 13 -26.09 -16.39 28.12
CA SER A 13 -24.68 -16.14 28.42
C SER A 13 -23.76 -16.98 27.53
N GLU A 14 -22.56 -16.46 27.28
CA GLU A 14 -21.51 -17.09 26.45
C GLU A 14 -21.24 -18.55 26.83
N VAL A 15 -21.19 -18.84 28.13
CA VAL A 15 -20.92 -20.20 28.64
C VAL A 15 -22.00 -21.18 28.20
N PHE A 16 -23.27 -20.79 28.32
CA PHE A 16 -24.39 -21.63 27.91
C PHE A 16 -24.51 -21.72 26.38
N GLN A 17 -24.24 -20.64 25.64
CA GLN A 17 -24.22 -20.69 24.18
C GLN A 17 -23.16 -21.65 23.65
N ARG A 18 -21.94 -21.57 24.19
CA ARG A 18 -20.86 -22.49 23.84
C ARG A 18 -21.21 -23.93 24.21
N PHE A 19 -21.81 -24.15 25.38
CA PHE A 19 -22.32 -25.45 25.78
C PHE A 19 -23.37 -26.00 24.79
N PHE A 20 -24.35 -25.19 24.39
CA PHE A 20 -25.36 -25.60 23.41
C PHE A 20 -24.78 -25.90 22.03
N GLN A 21 -23.76 -25.14 21.58
CA GLN A 21 -23.04 -25.42 20.34
C GLN A 21 -22.28 -26.75 20.40
N LEU A 22 -21.63 -27.04 21.53
CA LEU A 22 -20.97 -28.34 21.76
C LEU A 22 -21.98 -29.49 21.79
N ALA A 23 -23.11 -29.29 22.46
CA ALA A 23 -24.18 -30.29 22.54
C ALA A 23 -24.84 -30.53 21.17
N SER A 24 -25.06 -29.48 20.37
CA SER A 24 -25.61 -29.61 19.02
C SER A 24 -24.64 -30.35 18.10
N TYR A 25 -23.34 -30.08 18.19
CA TYR A 25 -22.31 -30.82 17.47
C TYR A 25 -22.25 -32.30 17.89
N ALA A 26 -22.31 -32.58 19.21
CA ALA A 26 -22.31 -33.95 19.72
C ALA A 26 -23.53 -34.78 19.28
N LYS A 27 -24.67 -34.11 19.04
CA LYS A 27 -25.90 -34.72 18.54
C LYS A 27 -25.82 -35.12 17.06
N LEU A 28 -24.93 -34.51 16.27
CA LEU A 28 -24.83 -34.76 14.83
C LEU A 28 -24.52 -36.22 14.51
N THR A 29 -25.07 -36.72 13.40
CA THR A 29 -24.67 -38.03 12.86
C THR A 29 -23.24 -37.98 12.32
N LYS A 30 -22.68 -39.15 11.98
CA LYS A 30 -21.33 -39.22 11.42
C LYS A 30 -21.25 -38.50 10.07
N GLU A 31 -22.29 -38.61 9.25
CA GLU A 31 -22.40 -37.96 7.94
C GLU A 31 -22.51 -36.43 8.09
N GLU A 32 -23.35 -35.95 9.02
CA GLU A 32 -23.50 -34.52 9.29
C GLU A 32 -22.20 -33.90 9.83
N ARG A 33 -21.49 -34.61 10.72
CA ARG A 33 -20.15 -34.18 11.19
C ARG A 33 -19.16 -34.09 10.05
N THR A 34 -19.14 -35.11 9.18
CA THR A 34 -18.24 -35.12 8.01
C THR A 34 -18.53 -33.95 7.08
N MET A 35 -19.80 -33.65 6.82
CA MET A 35 -20.21 -32.50 6.00
C MET A 35 -19.84 -31.16 6.66
N TYR A 36 -20.01 -31.06 7.99
CA TYR A 36 -19.60 -29.89 8.75
C TYR A 36 -18.08 -29.68 8.65
N ASP A 37 -17.28 -30.72 8.86
CA ASP A 37 -15.82 -30.65 8.78
C ASP A 37 -15.34 -30.29 7.37
N ILE A 38 -15.97 -30.84 6.32
CA ILE A 38 -15.71 -30.47 4.93
C ILE A 38 -16.03 -28.98 4.69
N SER A 39 -17.16 -28.50 5.22
CA SER A 39 -17.54 -27.09 5.07
C SER A 39 -16.54 -26.17 5.77
N LEU A 40 -16.02 -26.58 6.93
CA LEU A 40 -15.03 -25.82 7.68
C LEU A 40 -13.69 -25.79 6.94
N LYS A 41 -13.24 -26.93 6.41
CA LYS A 41 -12.05 -26.99 5.56
C LYS A 41 -12.16 -26.07 4.36
N ARG A 42 -13.26 -26.10 3.62
CA ARG A 42 -13.49 -25.21 2.47
C ARG A 42 -13.42 -23.73 2.85
N LYS A 43 -13.94 -23.36 4.02
CA LYS A 43 -13.85 -21.98 4.51
C LYS A 43 -12.40 -21.59 4.79
N TRP A 44 -11.63 -22.45 5.44
CA TRP A 44 -10.22 -22.19 5.71
C TRP A 44 -9.37 -22.17 4.44
N ASP A 45 -9.63 -23.06 3.48
CA ASP A 45 -8.94 -23.04 2.18
C ASP A 45 -9.24 -21.75 1.42
N ALA A 46 -10.50 -21.29 1.40
CA ALA A 46 -10.88 -20.03 0.78
C ALA A 46 -10.24 -18.82 1.48
N GLU A 47 -10.20 -18.82 2.82
CA GLU A 47 -9.55 -17.76 3.61
C GLU A 47 -8.05 -17.71 3.32
N ALA A 48 -7.37 -18.86 3.26
CA ALA A 48 -5.95 -18.93 2.96
C ALA A 48 -5.63 -18.38 1.57
N VAL A 49 -6.46 -18.68 0.56
CA VAL A 49 -6.31 -18.10 -0.79
C VAL A 49 -6.52 -16.59 -0.76
N ARG A 50 -7.54 -16.09 -0.05
CA ARG A 50 -7.79 -14.64 0.06
C ARG A 50 -6.62 -13.92 0.73
N MET A 51 -6.12 -14.43 1.85
CA MET A 51 -4.96 -13.85 2.56
C MET A 51 -3.71 -13.83 1.68
N TYR A 52 -3.49 -14.88 0.88
CA TYR A 52 -2.37 -14.92 -0.06
C TYR A 52 -2.51 -13.86 -1.15
N GLN A 53 -3.72 -13.68 -1.71
CA GLN A 53 -4.01 -12.66 -2.72
C GLN A 53 -3.84 -11.24 -2.16
N GLU A 54 -4.40 -10.95 -0.99
CA GLU A 54 -4.25 -9.67 -0.29
C GLU A 54 -2.77 -9.36 -0.02
N GLY A 55 -2.00 -10.34 0.46
CA GLY A 55 -0.56 -10.18 0.66
C GLY A 55 0.20 -9.89 -0.65
N LEU A 56 -0.20 -10.51 -1.76
CA LEU A 56 0.40 -10.26 -3.07
C LEU A 56 0.08 -8.85 -3.58
N GLU A 57 -1.16 -8.40 -3.42
CA GLU A 57 -1.59 -7.05 -3.80
C GLU A 57 -0.87 -5.98 -2.98
N GLU A 58 -0.69 -6.20 -1.67
CA GLU A 58 0.06 -5.28 -0.82
C GLU A 58 1.53 -5.20 -1.23
N GLN A 59 2.16 -6.35 -1.56
CA GLN A 59 3.52 -6.39 -2.07
C GLN A 59 3.66 -5.65 -3.42
N LEU A 60 2.75 -5.91 -4.35
CA LEU A 60 2.73 -5.25 -5.67
C LEU A 60 2.51 -3.74 -5.52
N GLY A 61 1.57 -3.32 -4.68
CA GLY A 61 1.31 -1.91 -4.39
C GLY A 61 2.50 -1.21 -3.72
N GLY A 62 3.24 -1.92 -2.85
CA GLY A 62 4.49 -1.43 -2.29
C GLY A 62 5.58 -1.22 -3.35
N LEU A 63 5.73 -2.17 -4.26
CA LEU A 63 6.71 -2.12 -5.34
C LEU A 63 6.39 -1.01 -6.36
N GLU A 64 5.12 -0.80 -6.66
CA GLU A 64 4.67 0.26 -7.57
C GLU A 64 4.93 1.66 -6.99
N LYS A 65 4.71 1.85 -5.69
CA LYS A 65 5.07 3.11 -5.00
C LYS A 65 6.57 3.37 -5.06
N GLN A 66 7.40 2.35 -4.79
CA GLN A 66 8.85 2.48 -4.87
C GLN A 66 9.30 2.83 -6.30
N LEU A 67 8.68 2.22 -7.31
CA LEU A 67 8.97 2.52 -8.71
C LEU A 67 8.61 3.96 -9.08
N GLU A 68 7.45 4.45 -8.65
CA GLU A 68 7.04 5.84 -8.86
C GLU A 68 7.95 6.85 -8.17
N GLU A 69 8.35 6.57 -6.92
CA GLU A 69 9.33 7.39 -6.21
C GLU A 69 10.69 7.39 -6.91
N ALA A 70 11.15 6.22 -7.39
CA ALA A 70 12.39 6.11 -8.15
C ALA A 70 12.33 6.90 -9.46
N LYS A 71 11.22 6.82 -10.21
CA LYS A 71 11.02 7.64 -11.43
C LYS A 71 11.07 9.13 -11.14
N LYS A 72 10.37 9.59 -10.11
CA LYS A 72 10.39 11.01 -9.70
C LYS A 72 11.79 11.45 -9.29
N ALA A 73 12.52 10.60 -8.57
CA ALA A 73 13.90 10.87 -8.18
C ALA A 73 14.80 11.03 -9.41
N VAL A 74 14.69 10.14 -10.40
CA VAL A 74 15.45 10.20 -11.66
C VAL A 74 15.15 11.50 -12.42
N VAL A 75 13.87 11.82 -12.66
CA VAL A 75 13.48 13.07 -13.36
C VAL A 75 14.01 14.30 -12.61
N SER A 76 13.92 14.32 -11.28
CA SER A 76 14.44 15.42 -10.48
C SER A 76 15.97 15.53 -10.55
N ALA A 77 16.67 14.39 -10.62
CA ALA A 77 18.12 14.34 -10.72
C ALA A 77 18.60 14.80 -12.09
N GLU A 78 17.92 14.41 -13.17
CA GLU A 78 18.17 14.88 -14.53
C GLU A 78 17.97 16.39 -14.64
N ALA A 79 16.82 16.91 -14.21
CA ALA A 79 16.55 18.36 -14.22
C ALA A 79 17.57 19.16 -13.42
N ARG A 80 17.98 18.67 -12.24
CA ARG A 80 19.06 19.29 -11.45
C ARG A 80 20.41 19.21 -12.15
N GLY A 81 20.69 18.12 -12.85
CA GLY A 81 21.91 17.94 -13.63
C GLY A 81 21.98 18.90 -14.81
N GLU A 82 20.89 19.05 -15.56
CA GLU A 82 20.77 20.00 -16.66
C GLU A 82 20.91 21.44 -16.17
N HIS A 83 20.23 21.81 -15.08
CA HIS A 83 20.36 23.14 -14.49
C HIS A 83 21.80 23.43 -14.03
N LYS A 84 22.46 22.47 -13.37
CA LYS A 84 23.88 22.61 -13.00
C LYS A 84 24.79 22.79 -14.21
N LYS A 85 24.59 22.01 -15.29
CA LYS A 85 25.35 22.17 -16.53
C LYS A 85 25.10 23.53 -17.19
N ALA A 86 23.87 24.02 -17.18
CA ALA A 86 23.53 25.35 -17.67
C ALA A 86 24.25 26.43 -16.85
N MET A 87 24.27 26.30 -15.51
CA MET A 87 24.97 27.23 -14.61
C MET A 87 26.48 27.22 -14.82
N GLU A 88 27.11 26.05 -14.97
CA GLU A 88 28.54 25.93 -15.28
C GLU A 88 28.89 26.53 -16.64
N THR A 89 28.02 26.34 -17.63
CA THR A 89 28.18 26.91 -18.96
C THR A 89 28.06 28.43 -18.92
N ALA A 90 27.05 28.95 -18.22
CA ALA A 90 26.90 30.40 -18.00
C ALA A 90 28.12 31.00 -17.32
N LEU A 91 28.69 30.32 -16.31
CA LEU A 91 29.93 30.73 -15.63
C LEU A 91 31.15 30.81 -16.55
N LYS A 92 31.24 29.93 -17.55
CA LYS A 92 32.31 29.99 -18.57
C LYS A 92 32.07 31.14 -19.54
N LEU A 93 30.82 31.35 -19.96
CA LEU A 93 30.45 32.42 -20.90
C LEU A 93 30.62 33.82 -20.28
N THR A 94 30.32 33.99 -18.98
CA THR A 94 30.59 35.25 -18.27
C THR A 94 32.09 35.57 -18.22
N LYS A 95 32.95 34.56 -17.98
CA LYS A 95 34.42 34.73 -18.00
C LYS A 95 34.97 35.13 -19.36
N ILE A 96 34.30 34.75 -20.44
CA ILE A 96 34.67 35.11 -21.83
C ILE A 96 34.17 36.52 -22.20
N GLY A 97 33.38 37.18 -21.34
CA GLY A 97 32.94 38.57 -21.52
C GLY A 97 31.64 38.74 -22.31
N LEU A 98 30.84 37.67 -22.46
CA LEU A 98 29.53 37.74 -23.13
C LEU A 98 28.52 38.55 -22.31
N SER A 99 27.57 39.19 -22.99
CA SER A 99 26.52 39.97 -22.33
C SER A 99 25.49 39.05 -21.65
N VAL A 100 24.87 39.53 -20.56
CA VAL A 100 23.87 38.77 -19.79
C VAL A 100 22.70 38.30 -20.65
N LYS A 101 22.28 39.11 -21.65
CA LYS A 101 21.22 38.73 -22.60
C LYS A 101 21.63 37.55 -23.49
N GLN A 102 22.86 37.54 -24.02
CA GLN A 102 23.36 36.45 -24.87
C GLN A 102 23.52 35.14 -24.06
N ILE A 103 23.93 35.24 -22.80
CA ILE A 103 24.07 34.07 -21.92
C ILE A 103 22.70 33.48 -21.58
N ALA A 104 21.69 34.33 -21.31
CA ALA A 104 20.32 33.88 -21.07
C ALA A 104 19.74 33.14 -22.27
N GLU A 105 19.96 33.66 -23.48
CA GLU A 105 19.52 33.02 -24.72
C GLU A 105 20.22 31.67 -24.98
N ALA A 106 21.52 31.57 -24.69
CA ALA A 106 22.30 30.35 -24.92
C ALA A 106 22.08 29.24 -23.90
N THR A 107 21.73 29.58 -22.65
CA THR A 107 21.63 28.61 -21.54
C THR A 107 20.21 28.38 -21.03
N GLY A 108 19.25 29.21 -21.44
CA GLY A 108 17.87 29.16 -20.96
C GLY A 108 17.69 29.62 -19.51
N LEU A 109 18.75 30.11 -18.86
CA LEU A 109 18.72 30.63 -17.49
C LEU A 109 18.09 32.01 -17.42
N SER A 110 17.49 32.35 -16.28
CA SER A 110 16.96 33.67 -16.06
C SER A 110 18.09 34.70 -15.87
N ILE A 111 17.81 35.95 -16.26
CA ILE A 111 18.76 37.08 -16.10
C ILE A 111 19.20 37.21 -14.63
N LYS A 112 18.28 37.00 -13.68
CA LYS A 112 18.56 37.04 -12.23
C LYS A 112 19.53 35.95 -11.77
N GLU A 113 19.44 34.76 -12.34
CA GLU A 113 20.37 33.66 -12.03
C GLU A 113 21.77 33.96 -12.57
N ILE A 114 21.85 34.49 -13.78
CA ILE A 114 23.13 34.85 -14.41
C ILE A 114 23.80 36.03 -13.69
N GLU A 115 23.04 37.02 -13.24
CA GLU A 115 23.56 38.16 -12.46
C GLU A 115 24.14 37.72 -11.11
N LYS A 116 23.59 36.65 -10.49
CA LYS A 116 24.14 36.06 -9.26
C LYS A 116 25.44 35.28 -9.47
N LEU A 117 25.79 34.93 -10.72
CA LEU A 117 27.03 34.24 -11.07
C LEU A 117 28.21 35.20 -11.33
N LYS A 118 27.95 36.51 -11.37
CA LYS A 118 28.92 37.57 -11.58
C LYS A 118 29.60 37.97 -10.27
#